data_AF-A0AAD4D7M5-F1
#
_entry.id   AF-A0AAD4D7M5-F1
#
_cell.length_a   1.000
_cell.length_b   1.000
_cell.length_c   1.000
_cell.angle_alpha   90.00
_cell.angle_beta   90.00
_cell.angle_gamma   90.00
#
_symmetry.space_group_name_H-M   'P 1'
#
loop_
_entity.id
_entity.type
_entity.pdbx_description
1 polymer ?
#
loop_
_entity_poly.entity_id
_entity_poly.type
_entity_poly.pdbx_seq_one_letter_code
_entity_poly.pdbx_strand_id
1 'polypeptide(L)'
;MIHENASQATDLSSVKVVSRQASIRSIKPSKMSILDNVFFCAFLCAVGGCAAAAQGSINARMGAFSGKGLSSTLVFCIGAVTSFIYFLIEVRGRPPANLAIMLAKAPLWAWTGGVLGAVYVTITILSIPTLGAGTTTAILISAKLIFSCIIDHFGLFGINKRRFTLFRFLAALGLVGCVAVIAAF
;
A
#
# COMPACT_ATOMS: atom_id res chain seq x y z
N MET A 1 -47.62 -9.35 51.61
CA MET A 1 -47.06 -10.09 50.46
C MET A 1 -47.07 -9.30 49.13
N ILE A 2 -48.00 -8.37 48.87
CA ILE A 2 -48.03 -7.64 47.57
C ILE A 2 -47.02 -6.47 47.49
N HIS A 3 -46.73 -5.80 48.62
CA HIS A 3 -45.77 -4.67 48.66
C HIS A 3 -44.29 -5.07 48.47
N GLU A 4 -43.94 -6.31 48.77
CA GLU A 4 -42.54 -6.80 48.72
C GLU A 4 -42.09 -7.07 47.27
N ASN A 5 -43.00 -7.58 46.43
CA ASN A 5 -42.75 -7.88 45.03
C ASN A 5 -42.47 -6.63 44.17
N ALA A 6 -43.09 -5.48 44.50
CA ALA A 6 -42.89 -4.24 43.75
C ALA A 6 -41.51 -3.61 44.01
N SER A 7 -41.03 -3.67 45.25
CA SER A 7 -39.67 -3.24 45.62
C SER A 7 -38.62 -4.09 44.91
N GLN A 8 -38.81 -5.41 44.92
CA GLN A 8 -37.90 -6.37 44.28
C GLN A 8 -37.88 -6.24 42.75
N ALA A 9 -39.02 -5.97 42.11
CA ALA A 9 -39.08 -5.74 40.66
C ALA A 9 -38.36 -4.44 40.22
N THR A 10 -38.42 -3.40 41.05
CA THR A 10 -37.76 -2.12 40.79
C THR A 10 -36.24 -2.27 40.89
N ASP A 11 -35.74 -3.03 41.87
CA ASP A 11 -34.32 -3.33 42.06
C ASP A 11 -33.73 -4.23 40.94
N LEU A 12 -34.49 -5.24 40.50
CA LEU A 12 -34.07 -6.05 39.34
C LEU A 12 -33.97 -5.24 38.04
N SER A 13 -34.80 -4.20 37.89
CA SER A 13 -34.75 -3.32 36.72
C SER A 13 -33.56 -2.36 36.77
N SER A 14 -33.25 -1.78 37.93
CA SER A 14 -32.10 -0.89 38.11
C SER A 14 -30.78 -1.65 37.95
N VAL A 15 -30.67 -2.87 38.48
CA VAL A 15 -29.48 -3.73 38.32
C VAL A 15 -29.25 -4.10 36.85
N LYS A 16 -30.31 -4.41 36.09
CA LYS A 16 -30.21 -4.69 34.64
C LYS A 16 -29.84 -3.46 33.82
N VAL A 17 -30.32 -2.28 34.20
CA VAL A 17 -30.00 -1.01 33.53
C VAL A 17 -28.54 -0.62 33.80
N VAL A 18 -28.09 -0.75 35.06
CA VAL A 18 -26.71 -0.48 35.47
C VAL A 18 -25.73 -1.46 34.82
N SER A 19 -26.07 -2.75 34.73
CA SER A 19 -25.21 -3.75 34.07
C SER A 19 -25.11 -3.54 32.55
N ARG A 20 -26.20 -3.10 31.90
CA ARG A 20 -26.19 -2.67 30.49
C ARG A 20 -25.32 -1.43 30.28
N GLN A 21 -25.43 -0.43 31.15
CA GLN A 21 -24.61 0.80 31.06
C GLN A 21 -23.12 0.52 31.30
N ALA A 22 -22.79 -0.39 32.23
CA ALA A 22 -21.41 -0.82 32.47
C ALA A 22 -20.80 -1.54 31.26
N SER A 23 -21.61 -2.34 30.53
CA SER A 23 -21.17 -3.03 29.31
C SER A 23 -20.94 -2.09 28.13
N ILE A 24 -21.71 -0.99 28.01
CA ILE A 24 -21.58 -0.02 26.91
C ILE A 24 -20.36 0.90 27.08
N ARG A 25 -19.85 1.10 28.31
CA ARG A 25 -18.78 2.07 28.60
C ARG A 25 -17.34 1.56 28.36
N SER A 26 -17.15 0.33 27.88
CA SER A 26 -15.83 -0.28 27.67
C SER A 26 -15.34 -0.25 26.22
N ILE A 27 -15.82 0.69 25.40
CA ILE A 27 -15.17 0.96 24.11
C ILE A 27 -13.93 1.80 24.40
N LYS A 28 -12.83 1.12 24.76
CA LYS A 28 -11.50 1.73 24.82
C LYS A 28 -11.24 2.37 23.44
N PRO A 29 -11.08 3.69 23.32
CA PRO A 29 -10.77 4.29 22.03
C PRO A 29 -9.45 3.68 21.56
N SER A 30 -9.48 3.00 20.40
CA SER A 30 -8.26 2.60 19.72
C SER A 30 -7.43 3.87 19.54
N LYS A 31 -6.22 3.92 20.11
CA LYS A 31 -5.31 5.05 19.85
C LYS A 31 -5.20 5.17 18.33
N MET A 32 -5.68 6.29 17.76
CA MET A 32 -5.53 6.55 16.34
C MET A 32 -4.03 6.50 16.04
N SER A 33 -3.66 5.56 15.17
CA SER A 33 -2.30 5.47 14.67
C SER A 33 -2.02 6.71 13.84
N ILE A 34 -0.76 7.18 13.80
CA ILE A 34 -0.39 8.29 12.92
C ILE A 34 -0.65 7.95 11.43
N LEU A 35 -0.71 6.66 11.11
CA LEU A 35 -1.05 6.11 9.79
C LEU A 35 -2.55 6.22 9.45
N ASP A 36 -3.40 6.52 10.44
CA ASP A 36 -4.83 6.80 10.19
C ASP A 36 -5.02 8.25 9.68
N ASN A 37 -3.99 9.09 9.80
CA ASN A 37 -4.02 10.47 9.31
C ASN A 37 -3.75 10.52 7.79
N VAL A 38 -4.79 10.87 7.03
CA VAL A 38 -4.75 10.98 5.56
C VAL A 38 -3.63 11.89 5.07
N PHE A 39 -3.37 13.02 5.74
CA PHE A 39 -2.31 13.96 5.35
C PHE A 39 -0.93 13.37 5.54
N PHE A 40 -0.73 12.62 6.62
CA PHE A 40 0.54 11.93 6.87
C PHE A 40 0.80 10.84 5.83
N CYS A 41 -0.21 10.04 5.50
CA CYS A 41 -0.11 9.03 4.44
C CYS A 41 0.15 9.67 3.07
N ALA A 42 -0.52 10.78 2.76
CA ALA A 42 -0.27 11.54 1.53
C ALA A 42 1.17 12.06 1.46
N PHE A 43 1.70 12.56 2.58
CA PHE A 43 3.11 12.97 2.68
C PHE A 43 4.07 11.80 2.43
N LEU A 44 3.83 10.64 3.04
CA LEU A 44 4.65 9.44 2.79
C LEU A 44 4.59 9.01 1.31
N CYS A 45 3.43 9.09 0.67
CA CYS A 45 3.29 8.84 -0.76
C CYS A 45 4.10 9.83 -1.60
N ALA A 46 4.13 11.11 -1.23
CA ALA A 46 4.93 12.11 -1.92
C ALA A 46 6.44 11.82 -1.81
N VAL A 47 6.92 11.50 -0.60
CA VAL A 47 8.31 11.08 -0.37
C VAL A 47 8.65 9.82 -1.17
N GLY A 48 7.76 8.82 -1.16
CA GLY A 48 7.91 7.60 -1.96
C GLY A 48 7.96 7.85 -3.46
N GLY A 49 7.18 8.81 -3.95
CA GLY A 49 7.22 9.27 -5.35
C GLY A 49 8.57 9.87 -5.74
N CYS A 50 9.10 10.76 -4.90
CA CYS A 50 10.44 11.33 -5.11
C CYS A 50 11.53 10.25 -5.09
N ALA A 51 11.45 9.33 -4.13
CA ALA A 51 12.39 8.21 -4.04
C ALA A 51 12.33 7.32 -5.29
N ALA A 52 11.13 6.99 -5.77
CA ALA A 52 10.95 6.17 -6.97
C ALA A 52 11.49 6.85 -8.25
N ALA A 53 11.33 8.17 -8.37
CA ALA A 53 11.90 8.94 -9.48
C ALA A 53 13.43 8.93 -9.45
N ALA A 54 14.05 9.15 -8.28
CA ALA A 54 15.49 9.07 -8.12
C ALA A 54 16.02 7.65 -8.37
N GLN A 55 15.32 6.63 -7.88
CA GLN A 55 15.67 5.21 -8.02
C GLN A 55 15.84 4.82 -9.49
N GLY A 56 14.93 5.24 -10.38
CA GLY A 56 15.04 4.91 -11.81
C GLY A 56 16.38 5.35 -12.40
N SER A 57 16.74 6.62 -12.21
CA SER A 57 17.99 7.20 -12.71
C SER A 57 19.24 6.57 -12.07
N ILE A 58 19.21 6.32 -10.75
CA ILE A 58 20.31 5.67 -10.03
C ILE A 58 20.53 4.25 -10.55
N ASN A 59 19.46 3.48 -10.74
CA ASN A 59 19.53 2.11 -11.24
C ASN A 59 20.04 2.07 -12.69
N ALA A 60 19.54 2.95 -13.56
CA ALA A 60 20.01 3.05 -14.93
C ALA A 60 21.50 3.38 -15.00
N ARG A 61 21.97 4.28 -14.11
CA ARG A 61 23.40 4.61 -14.00
C ARG A 61 24.21 3.43 -13.52
N MET A 62 23.74 2.66 -12.54
CA MET A 62 24.40 1.44 -12.08
C MET A 62 24.48 0.39 -13.21
N GLY A 63 23.43 0.25 -14.03
CA GLY A 63 23.40 -0.63 -15.19
C GLY A 63 24.46 -0.30 -16.24
N ALA A 64 24.90 0.97 -16.32
CA ALA A 64 25.99 1.38 -17.20
C ALA A 64 27.38 0.95 -16.69
N PHE A 65 27.56 0.71 -15.38
CA PHE A 65 28.83 0.29 -14.79
C PHE A 65 28.97 -1.23 -14.67
N SER A 66 27.94 -1.92 -14.20
CA SER A 66 28.00 -3.36 -13.87
C SER A 66 27.26 -4.25 -14.88
N GLY A 67 26.64 -3.67 -15.90
CA GLY A 67 25.79 -4.37 -16.85
C GLY A 67 24.34 -4.51 -16.36
N LYS A 68 23.41 -4.57 -17.31
CA LYS A 68 21.96 -4.50 -17.09
C LYS A 68 21.43 -5.56 -16.11
N GLY A 69 21.82 -6.82 -16.33
CA GLY A 69 21.37 -7.95 -15.52
C GLY A 69 21.92 -7.93 -14.09
N LEU A 70 23.24 -7.78 -13.94
CA LEU A 70 23.89 -7.75 -12.63
C LEU A 70 23.44 -6.53 -11.80
N SER A 71 23.29 -5.36 -12.42
CA SER A 71 22.75 -4.17 -11.76
C SER A 71 21.35 -4.41 -11.22
N SER A 72 20.44 -4.99 -12.01
CA SER A 72 19.08 -5.29 -11.55
C SER A 72 19.10 -6.23 -10.35
N THR A 73 19.91 -7.29 -10.39
CA THR A 73 20.05 -8.24 -9.26
C THR A 73 20.57 -7.54 -8.01
N LEU A 74 21.65 -6.76 -8.12
CA LEU A 74 22.26 -6.09 -6.97
C LEU A 74 21.31 -5.10 -6.30
N VAL A 75 20.62 -4.25 -7.07
CA VAL A 75 19.66 -3.29 -6.52
C VAL A 75 18.52 -4.02 -5.81
N PHE A 76 18.03 -5.12 -6.38
CA PHE A 76 16.95 -5.88 -5.75
C PHE A 76 17.42 -6.60 -4.48
N CYS A 77 18.65 -7.12 -4.45
CA CYS A 77 19.25 -7.69 -3.24
C CYS A 77 19.39 -6.64 -2.14
N ILE A 78 19.88 -5.44 -2.46
CA ILE A 78 19.98 -4.33 -1.50
C ILE A 78 18.59 -3.97 -0.96
N GLY A 79 17.60 -3.82 -1.85
CA GLY A 79 16.21 -3.55 -1.45
C GLY A 79 15.60 -4.65 -0.58
N ALA A 80 15.92 -5.91 -0.85
CA ALA A 80 15.49 -7.05 -0.04
C ALA A 80 16.13 -7.00 1.37
N VAL A 81 17.42 -6.69 1.48
CA VAL A 81 18.10 -6.51 2.76
C VAL A 81 17.48 -5.35 3.54
N THR A 82 17.25 -4.19 2.89
CA THR A 82 16.59 -3.04 3.53
C THR A 82 15.19 -3.39 4.05
N SER A 83 14.40 -4.10 3.24
CA SER A 83 13.05 -4.56 3.64
C SER A 83 13.10 -5.57 4.78
N PHE A 84 14.11 -6.44 4.79
CA PHE A 84 14.32 -7.41 5.87
C PHE A 84 14.72 -6.73 7.19
N ILE A 85 15.55 -5.69 7.14
CA ILE A 85 15.87 -4.87 8.32
C ILE A 85 14.61 -4.20 8.86
N TYR A 86 13.78 -3.62 7.99
CA TYR A 86 12.49 -3.04 8.39
C TYR A 86 11.60 -4.07 9.09
N PHE A 87 11.49 -5.28 8.55
CA PHE A 87 10.77 -6.39 9.19
C PHE A 87 11.32 -6.70 10.58
N LEU A 88 12.65 -6.80 10.75
CA LEU A 88 13.25 -7.08 12.06
C LEU A 88 12.94 -5.99 13.10
N ILE A 89 12.90 -4.72 12.68
CA ILE A 89 12.51 -3.58 13.52
C ILE A 89 11.03 -3.70 13.90
N GLU A 90 10.16 -3.99 12.94
CA GLU A 90 8.71 -4.14 13.15
C GLU A 90 8.40 -5.22 14.18
N VAL A 91 9.00 -6.40 14.03
CA VAL A 91 8.79 -7.52 14.96
C VAL A 91 9.61 -7.39 16.24
N ARG A 92 10.48 -6.38 16.36
CA ARG A 92 11.42 -6.19 17.47
C ARG A 92 12.23 -7.46 17.77
N GLY A 93 12.64 -8.16 16.72
CA GLY A 93 13.33 -9.46 16.79
C GLY A 93 12.47 -10.66 17.24
N ARG A 94 11.14 -10.50 17.35
CA ARG A 94 10.22 -11.57 17.78
C ARG A 94 9.15 -11.84 16.71
N PRO A 95 9.47 -12.66 15.69
CA PRO A 95 8.51 -12.95 14.62
C PRO A 95 7.25 -13.65 15.18
N PRO A 96 6.10 -13.52 14.48
CA PRO A 96 4.87 -14.17 14.90
C PRO A 96 5.05 -15.69 14.99
N ALA A 97 4.59 -16.32 16.08
CA ALA A 97 4.72 -17.76 16.29
C ALA A 97 4.08 -18.61 15.16
N ASN A 98 3.05 -18.07 14.51
CA ASN A 98 2.30 -18.74 13.44
C ASN A 98 2.69 -18.27 12.03
N LEU A 99 3.87 -17.65 11.85
CA LEU A 99 4.27 -17.04 10.58
C LEU A 99 4.16 -18.01 9.39
N ALA A 100 4.62 -19.25 9.53
CA ALA A 100 4.54 -20.27 8.48
C ALA A 100 3.09 -20.56 8.04
N ILE A 101 2.16 -20.65 9.00
CA ILE A 101 0.73 -20.87 8.74
C ILE A 101 0.11 -19.65 8.06
N MET A 102 0.52 -18.44 8.46
CA MET A 102 0.04 -17.19 7.83
C MET A 102 0.48 -17.10 6.37
N LEU A 103 1.74 -17.42 6.07
CA LEU A 103 2.28 -17.44 4.71
C LEU A 103 1.62 -18.51 3.84
N ALA A 104 1.35 -19.70 4.39
CA ALA A 104 0.65 -20.78 3.67
C ALA A 104 -0.79 -20.42 3.28
N LYS A 105 -1.43 -19.49 4.00
CA LYS A 105 -2.78 -18.99 3.68
C LYS A 105 -2.79 -17.87 2.65
N ALA A 106 -1.63 -17.31 2.31
CA ALA A 106 -1.56 -16.24 1.32
C ALA A 106 -1.88 -16.78 -0.09
N PRO A 107 -2.72 -16.08 -0.88
CA PRO A 107 -3.03 -16.52 -2.23
C PRO A 107 -1.77 -16.50 -3.10
N LEU A 108 -1.65 -17.45 -4.04
CA LEU A 108 -0.45 -17.62 -4.86
C LEU A 108 -0.03 -16.35 -5.62
N TRP A 109 -1.01 -15.54 -6.07
CA TRP A 109 -0.73 -14.27 -6.75
C TRP A 109 -0.07 -13.23 -5.83
N ALA A 110 -0.19 -13.32 -4.51
CA ALA A 110 0.43 -12.36 -3.60
C ALA A 110 1.96 -12.40 -3.69
N TRP A 111 2.51 -13.56 -4.05
CA TRP A 111 3.94 -13.78 -4.19
C TRP A 111 4.51 -13.19 -5.49
N THR A 112 3.67 -12.88 -6.48
CA THR A 112 4.14 -12.33 -7.76
C THR A 112 4.59 -10.88 -7.65
N GLY A 113 4.30 -10.19 -6.54
CA GLY A 113 4.71 -8.80 -6.32
C GLY A 113 6.22 -8.59 -6.46
N GLY A 114 7.04 -9.53 -5.95
CA GLY A 114 8.50 -9.49 -6.10
C GLY A 114 8.95 -9.59 -7.56
N VAL A 115 8.32 -10.48 -8.34
CA VAL A 115 8.61 -10.65 -9.77
C VAL A 115 8.24 -9.38 -10.55
N LEU A 116 7.05 -8.82 -10.30
CA LEU A 116 6.61 -7.58 -10.94
C LEU A 116 7.53 -6.39 -10.62
N GLY A 117 8.04 -6.32 -9.38
CA GLY A 117 9.03 -5.33 -8.97
C GLY A 117 10.36 -5.47 -9.73
N ALA A 118 10.87 -6.70 -9.87
CA ALA A 118 12.11 -6.97 -10.61
C ALA A 118 11.97 -6.62 -12.10
N VAL A 119 10.82 -6.94 -12.72
CA VAL A 119 10.49 -6.56 -14.10
C VAL A 119 10.45 -5.03 -14.23
N TYR A 120 9.78 -4.33 -13.31
CA TYR A 120 9.74 -2.86 -13.30
C TYR A 120 11.14 -2.24 -13.24
N VAL A 121 12.00 -2.70 -12.32
CA VAL A 121 13.37 -2.21 -12.19
C VAL A 121 14.17 -2.48 -13.47
N THR A 122 14.06 -3.69 -14.03
CA THR A 122 14.74 -4.04 -15.28
C THR A 122 14.32 -3.11 -16.41
N ILE A 123 13.02 -2.85 -16.59
CA ILE A 123 12.51 -1.92 -17.61
C ILE A 123 13.10 -0.53 -17.42
N THR A 124 13.17 -0.01 -16.18
CA THR A 124 13.76 1.32 -15.95
C THR A 124 15.25 1.37 -16.33
N ILE A 125 16.03 0.33 -16.01
CA ILE A 125 17.46 0.24 -16.39
C ILE A 125 17.63 0.23 -17.91
N LEU A 126 16.74 -0.45 -18.63
CA LEU A 126 16.80 -0.58 -20.08
C LEU A 126 16.33 0.67 -20.83
N SER A 127 15.27 1.32 -20.35
CA SER A 127 14.58 2.39 -21.07
C SER A 127 15.17 3.78 -20.82
N ILE A 128 15.63 4.08 -19.60
CA ILE A 128 16.12 5.41 -19.24
C ILE A 128 17.31 5.87 -20.10
N PRO A 129 18.30 5.02 -20.47
CA PRO A 129 19.40 5.44 -21.34
C PRO A 129 18.95 5.86 -22.75
N THR A 130 17.79 5.39 -23.22
CA THR A 130 17.29 5.65 -24.58
C THR A 130 16.24 6.76 -24.60
N LEU A 131 15.29 6.74 -23.67
CA LEU A 131 14.16 7.68 -23.63
C LEU A 131 14.40 8.87 -22.69
N GLY A 132 15.44 8.81 -21.84
CA GLY A 132 15.61 9.73 -20.73
C GLY A 132 14.74 9.39 -19.51
N ALA A 133 15.14 9.91 -18.35
CA ALA A 133 14.48 9.62 -17.07
C ALA A 133 13.06 10.20 -16.99
N GLY A 134 12.86 11.43 -17.48
CA GLY A 134 11.57 12.12 -17.47
C GLY A 134 10.52 11.37 -18.27
N THR A 135 10.80 11.12 -19.56
CA THR A 135 9.91 10.40 -20.48
C THR A 135 9.59 9.00 -20.00
N THR A 136 10.61 8.23 -19.57
CA THR A 136 10.39 6.87 -19.03
C THR A 136 9.47 6.90 -17.81
N THR A 137 9.69 7.82 -16.88
CA THR A 137 8.88 7.96 -15.66
C THR A 137 7.44 8.36 -15.99
N ALA A 138 7.26 9.31 -16.92
CA ALA A 138 5.94 9.78 -17.34
C ALA A 138 5.10 8.65 -17.96
N ILE A 139 5.70 7.85 -18.86
CA ILE A 139 5.07 6.67 -19.46
C ILE A 139 4.66 5.67 -18.37
N LEU A 140 5.59 5.34 -17.45
CA LEU A 140 5.33 4.38 -16.37
C LEU A 140 4.22 4.84 -15.42
N ILE A 141 4.20 6.11 -15.03
CA ILE A 141 3.14 6.67 -14.17
C ILE A 141 1.79 6.60 -14.87
N SER A 142 1.71 6.95 -16.15
CA SER A 142 0.45 6.91 -16.90
C SER A 142 -0.08 5.48 -17.04
N ALA A 143 0.79 4.53 -17.41
CA ALA A 143 0.42 3.12 -17.47
C ALA A 143 -0.07 2.59 -16.10
N LYS A 144 0.63 2.94 -15.01
CA LYS A 144 0.25 2.59 -13.63
C LYS A 144 -1.13 3.13 -13.26
N LEU A 145 -1.45 4.36 -13.64
CA LEU A 145 -2.73 4.99 -13.28
C LEU A 145 -3.90 4.42 -14.09
N ILE A 146 -3.70 4.14 -15.38
CA ILE A 146 -4.68 3.43 -16.20
C ILE A 146 -4.96 2.04 -15.58
N PHE A 147 -3.90 1.28 -15.28
CA PHE A 147 -4.05 -0.06 -14.72
C PHE A 147 -4.65 -0.03 -13.31
N SER A 148 -4.30 0.95 -12.48
CA SER A 148 -4.93 1.16 -11.16
C SER A 148 -6.44 1.38 -11.28
N CYS A 149 -6.91 2.10 -12.30
CA CYS A 149 -8.34 2.26 -12.54
C CYS A 149 -9.02 0.95 -12.93
N ILE A 150 -8.35 0.09 -13.71
CA ILE A 150 -8.83 -1.26 -14.04
C ILE A 150 -8.94 -2.11 -12.76
N ILE A 151 -7.89 -2.14 -11.93
CA ILE A 151 -7.89 -2.86 -10.65
C ILE A 151 -9.03 -2.39 -9.77
N ASP A 152 -9.20 -1.08 -9.60
CA ASP A 152 -10.26 -0.48 -8.77
C ASP A 152 -11.67 -0.80 -9.28
N HIS A 153 -11.87 -0.78 -10.60
CA HIS A 153 -13.16 -1.03 -11.23
C HIS A 153 -13.61 -2.49 -11.05
N PHE A 154 -12.69 -3.43 -11.30
CA PHE A 154 -12.97 -4.86 -11.20
C PHE A 154 -12.78 -5.41 -9.78
N GLY A 155 -12.18 -4.65 -8.86
CA GLY A 155 -11.84 -5.11 -7.51
C GLY A 155 -10.80 -6.23 -7.54
N LEU A 156 -9.83 -6.16 -8.46
CA LEU A 156 -8.79 -7.18 -8.59
C LEU A 156 -7.96 -7.27 -7.30
N PHE A 157 -7.36 -8.43 -7.02
CA PHE A 157 -6.53 -8.65 -5.81
C PHE A 157 -7.25 -8.48 -4.46
N GLY A 158 -8.59 -8.55 -4.46
CA GLY A 158 -9.39 -8.50 -3.23
C GLY A 158 -9.53 -7.09 -2.64
N ILE A 159 -9.20 -6.03 -3.39
CA ILE A 159 -9.44 -4.66 -2.95
C ILE A 159 -10.91 -4.28 -3.11
N ASN A 160 -11.38 -3.33 -2.29
CA ASN A 160 -12.75 -2.83 -2.36
C ASN A 160 -13.04 -2.21 -3.73
N LYS A 161 -14.06 -2.72 -4.43
CA LYS A 161 -14.53 -2.17 -5.71
C LYS A 161 -14.89 -0.70 -5.54
N ARG A 162 -14.29 0.17 -6.34
CA ARG A 162 -14.67 1.58 -6.43
C ARG A 162 -15.45 1.81 -7.71
N ARG A 163 -16.56 2.54 -7.63
CA ARG A 163 -17.33 2.91 -8.83
C ARG A 163 -16.44 3.76 -9.74
N PHE A 164 -16.44 3.40 -11.01
CA PHE A 164 -15.72 4.15 -12.04
C PHE A 164 -16.52 5.42 -12.34
N THR A 165 -15.92 6.59 -12.10
CA THR A 165 -16.53 7.89 -12.39
C THR A 165 -15.95 8.47 -13.67
N LEU A 166 -16.75 9.22 -14.43
CA LEU A 166 -16.32 9.89 -15.66
C LEU A 166 -15.08 10.78 -15.42
N PHE A 167 -14.96 11.36 -14.24
CA PHE A 167 -13.80 12.16 -13.81
C PHE A 167 -12.50 11.34 -13.72
N ARG A 168 -12.53 10.06 -13.33
CA ARG A 168 -11.33 9.20 -13.33
C ARG A 168 -10.85 8.89 -14.74
N PHE A 169 -11.78 8.73 -15.67
CA PHE A 169 -11.45 8.56 -17.09
C PHE A 169 -10.82 9.82 -17.68
N LEU A 170 -11.41 10.99 -17.43
CA LEU A 170 -10.86 12.27 -17.86
C LEU A 170 -9.48 12.55 -17.25
N ALA A 171 -9.27 12.20 -15.97
CA ALA A 171 -7.97 12.30 -15.33
C ALA A 171 -6.92 11.38 -15.99
N ALA A 172 -7.29 10.14 -16.33
CA ALA A 172 -6.42 9.21 -17.04
C ALA A 172 -6.04 9.73 -18.44
N LEU A 173 -6.98 10.31 -19.19
CA LEU A 173 -6.71 10.96 -20.47
C LEU A 173 -5.77 12.16 -20.33
N GLY A 174 -5.98 12.99 -19.31
CA GLY A 174 -5.11 14.12 -19.00
C GLY A 174 -3.66 13.70 -18.74
N LEU A 175 -3.46 12.60 -18.01
CA LEU A 175 -2.13 12.04 -17.77
C LEU A 175 -1.42 11.58 -19.05
N VAL A 176 -2.14 10.93 -19.95
CA VAL A 176 -1.60 10.55 -21.28
C VAL A 176 -1.20 11.80 -22.07
N GLY A 177 -2.00 12.87 -21.99
CA GLY A 177 -1.65 14.18 -22.55
C GLY A 177 -0.36 14.75 -21.96
N CYS A 178 -0.19 14.69 -20.64
CA CYS A 178 1.06 15.12 -19.98
C CYS A 178 2.28 14.33 -20.47
N VAL A 179 2.15 13.02 -20.70
CA VAL A 179 3.24 12.20 -21.26
C VAL A 179 3.59 12.63 -22.67
N ALA A 180 2.60 12.85 -23.53
CA ALA A 180 2.83 13.27 -24.91
C ALA A 180 3.58 14.61 -24.97
N VAL A 181 3.24 15.54 -24.07
CA VAL A 181 3.96 16.82 -23.95
C VAL A 181 5.37 16.61 -23.45
N ILE A 182 5.59 15.84 -22.39
CA ILE A 182 6.93 15.57 -21.84
C ILE A 182 7.83 14.88 -22.88
N ALA A 183 7.28 13.95 -23.66
CA ALA A 183 8.02 13.20 -24.68
C ALA A 183 8.35 14.02 -25.94
N ALA A 184 7.75 15.19 -26.10
CA ALA A 184 7.97 16.08 -27.24
C ALA A 184 9.18 17.02 -27.05
N PHE A 185 9.80 17.02 -25.87
CA PHE A 185 11.00 17.79 -25.52
C PHE A 185 12.16 16.84 -25.21
#